data_AF-A0A9Q8VBL4-F1
#
_entry.id   AF-A0A9Q8VBL4-F1
#
_cell.length_a   1.000
_cell.length_b   1.000
_cell.length_c   1.000
_cell.angle_alpha   90.00
_cell.angle_beta   90.00
_cell.angle_gamma   90.00
#
_symmetry.space_group_name_H-M   'P 1'
#
loop_
_entity.id
_entity.type
_entity.pdbx_description
1 polymer ?
#
loop_
_entity_poly.entity_id
_entity_poly.type
_entity_poly.pdbx_seq_one_letter_code
_entity_poly.pdbx_strand_id
1 'polypeptide(L)'
;MIQRDLFPSVMKFIQESEVPGQVLEPFTLLGLLANYNKFEFQNPYQLRLNDFVNESTIQRIIECVGYTCQALRADYIDIQDDLPEGWTFSSALNMIGLGAIVPGPKPERKPVHDAETAKQMLAALPGANAAILLATYDFCHANKLFCFNLVTMTDEKTKERPIASFLSLTSYLLQHAHLSNRATYYAHLNLMVLRLVVEDPIICKRICGQESKVPVRLCRQRQPFLPLVKGERVLATCLLDAMIDGINHNLRRRLDVSLYTLCVGIILRLVSYLSRSRTRLVYHWSEFFRSLLSLIRFLTTYTADLKDLPHLEILLDHVVNLVALSLSAGEAFLPTPAAYDDLFYKVVESGDVLTKFKENYGLKSRKSNSIDTLISVSTHYKQMLAEGGSTAKRKKPSSLTTHEVTEVIKQGYETLSIQAKEGLDTWDRFREADERTLLKKMARASVADVRVMVERQIR
;
A
#
# COMPACT_ATOMS: atom_id res chain seq x y z
N MET A 1 20.74 11.17 -29.69
CA MET A 1 21.84 10.80 -28.76
C MET A 1 22.04 12.01 -27.84
N ILE A 2 21.93 11.86 -26.52
CA ILE A 2 22.27 12.95 -25.60
C ILE A 2 23.78 13.15 -25.71
N GLN A 3 24.23 14.25 -26.33
CA GLN A 3 25.65 14.46 -26.68
C GLN A 3 26.53 14.85 -25.48
N ARG A 4 25.93 15.25 -24.35
CA ARG A 4 26.64 15.65 -23.12
C ARG A 4 26.02 14.97 -21.91
N ASP A 5 26.84 14.27 -21.14
CA ASP A 5 26.42 13.68 -19.86
C ASP A 5 26.23 14.80 -18.82
N LEU A 6 24.97 15.15 -18.55
CA LEU A 6 24.60 16.16 -17.56
C LEU A 6 24.62 15.61 -16.13
N PHE A 7 24.74 14.31 -15.93
CA PHE A 7 24.59 13.68 -14.61
C PHE A 7 25.55 14.27 -13.55
N PRO A 8 26.86 14.46 -13.83
CA PRO A 8 27.78 15.03 -12.83
C PRO A 8 27.40 16.45 -12.42
N SER A 9 27.01 17.30 -13.39
CA SER A 9 26.62 18.68 -13.13
C SER A 9 25.32 18.76 -12.33
N VAL A 10 24.33 17.92 -12.66
CA VAL A 10 23.07 17.88 -11.94
C VAL A 10 23.26 17.37 -10.51
N MET A 11 24.05 16.30 -10.31
CA MET A 11 24.35 15.79 -8.97
C MET A 11 25.13 16.80 -8.14
N LYS A 12 26.10 17.51 -8.74
CA LYS A 12 26.82 18.60 -8.07
C LYS A 12 25.86 19.71 -7.63
N PHE A 13 24.95 20.15 -8.49
CA PHE A 13 23.95 21.15 -8.13
C PHE A 13 23.04 20.68 -6.97
N ILE A 14 22.59 19.42 -7.02
CA ILE A 14 21.82 18.80 -5.93
C ILE A 14 22.62 18.75 -4.65
N GLN A 15 23.94 18.52 -4.70
CA GLN A 15 24.84 18.49 -3.56
C GLN A 15 25.16 19.90 -3.01
N GLU A 16 25.06 20.95 -3.82
CA GLU A 16 25.35 22.34 -3.43
C GLU A 16 24.10 23.13 -3.03
N SER A 17 22.90 22.62 -3.30
CA SER A 17 21.62 23.21 -2.84
C SER A 17 21.58 23.49 -1.32
N GLU A 18 20.81 24.48 -0.88
CA GLU A 18 20.69 24.80 0.55
C GLU A 18 19.31 24.41 1.10
N VAL A 19 18.30 24.39 0.22
CA VAL A 19 16.92 24.07 0.57
C VAL A 19 16.39 22.89 -0.25
N PRO A 20 15.54 22.02 0.33
CA PRO A 20 14.98 20.87 -0.38
C PRO A 20 14.26 21.23 -1.68
N GLY A 21 13.63 22.42 -1.75
CA GLY A 21 12.93 22.88 -2.95
C GLY A 21 13.84 23.05 -4.18
N GLN A 22 15.12 23.40 -4.00
CA GLN A 22 16.07 23.53 -5.11
C GLN A 22 16.41 22.18 -5.77
N VAL A 23 16.19 21.07 -5.06
CA VAL A 23 16.50 19.72 -5.55
C VAL A 23 15.37 19.16 -6.43
N LEU A 24 14.15 19.71 -6.34
CA LEU A 24 12.96 19.18 -7.02
C LEU A 24 13.13 19.08 -8.53
N GLU A 25 13.45 20.20 -9.18
CA GLU A 25 13.62 20.30 -10.64
C GLU A 25 14.81 19.48 -11.17
N PRO A 26 16.04 19.61 -10.63
CA PRO A 26 17.17 18.82 -11.10
C PRO A 26 16.95 17.32 -10.91
N PHE A 27 16.34 16.89 -9.81
CA PHE A 27 16.04 15.46 -9.60
C PHE A 27 14.93 14.96 -10.54
N THR A 28 13.88 15.75 -10.76
CA THR A 28 12.83 15.43 -11.73
C THR A 28 13.39 15.31 -13.15
N LEU A 29 14.30 16.22 -13.54
CA LEU A 29 15.02 16.15 -14.81
C LEU A 29 15.80 14.83 -14.95
N LEU A 30 16.49 14.37 -13.91
CA LEU A 30 17.18 13.08 -13.94
C LEU A 30 16.22 11.91 -14.19
N GLY A 31 15.05 11.91 -13.56
CA GLY A 31 14.01 10.91 -13.82
C GLY A 31 13.55 10.91 -15.29
N LEU A 32 13.32 12.10 -15.87
CA LEU A 32 12.96 12.21 -17.29
C LEU A 32 14.07 11.68 -18.21
N LEU A 33 15.33 12.02 -17.92
CA LEU A 33 16.49 11.55 -18.68
C LEU A 33 16.66 10.04 -18.56
N ALA A 34 16.44 9.45 -17.37
CA ALA A 34 16.47 8.00 -17.15
C ALA A 34 15.32 7.26 -17.86
N ASN A 35 14.19 7.92 -18.13
CA ASN A 35 13.07 7.35 -18.88
C ASN A 35 13.17 7.54 -20.39
N TYR A 36 14.05 8.42 -20.88
CA TYR A 36 14.20 8.66 -22.31
C TYR A 36 14.61 7.37 -23.04
N ASN A 37 13.70 6.84 -23.86
CA ASN A 37 13.87 5.57 -24.59
C ASN A 37 14.33 4.38 -23.72
N LYS A 38 13.97 4.39 -22.43
CA LYS A 38 14.34 3.39 -21.41
C LYS A 38 14.18 1.93 -21.84
N PHE A 39 13.16 1.65 -22.65
CA PHE A 39 12.84 0.28 -23.10
C PHE A 39 13.29 -0.03 -24.53
N GLU A 40 14.00 0.90 -25.19
CA GLU A 40 14.43 0.72 -26.58
C GLU A 40 15.96 0.51 -26.68
N PHE A 41 16.74 1.04 -25.74
CA PHE A 41 18.19 0.82 -25.65
C PHE A 41 18.69 1.05 -24.22
N GLN A 42 19.94 0.69 -23.97
CA GLN A 42 20.60 0.91 -22.67
C GLN A 42 20.76 2.41 -22.39
N ASN A 43 19.99 2.93 -21.44
CA ASN A 43 20.04 4.33 -21.08
C ASN A 43 21.20 4.60 -20.10
N PRO A 44 22.15 5.51 -20.43
CA PRO A 44 23.30 5.79 -19.57
C PRO A 44 22.91 6.37 -18.20
N TYR A 45 21.81 7.11 -18.10
CA TYR A 45 21.34 7.65 -16.82
C TYR A 45 20.86 6.55 -15.88
N GLN A 46 20.31 5.44 -16.38
CA GLN A 46 19.96 4.30 -15.54
C GLN A 46 21.20 3.63 -14.94
N LEU A 47 22.27 3.48 -15.73
CA LEU A 47 23.56 2.98 -15.24
C LEU A 47 24.15 3.91 -14.18
N ARG A 48 24.11 5.23 -14.43
CA ARG A 48 24.58 6.23 -13.47
C ARG A 48 23.80 6.19 -12.16
N LEU A 49 22.48 6.01 -12.18
CA LEU A 49 21.67 5.85 -10.96
C LEU A 49 22.05 4.57 -10.20
N ASN A 50 22.27 3.46 -10.91
CA ASN A 50 22.70 2.19 -10.32
C ASN A 50 24.07 2.30 -9.62
N ASP A 51 25.02 2.98 -10.25
CA ASP A 51 26.40 3.08 -9.74
C ASP A 51 26.60 4.24 -8.75
N PHE A 52 25.56 5.02 -8.46
CA PHE A 52 25.66 6.17 -7.58
C PHE A 52 25.76 5.79 -6.10
N VAL A 53 26.80 6.25 -5.41
CA VAL A 53 27.11 5.87 -4.02
C VAL A 53 27.29 7.06 -3.07
N ASN A 54 27.12 8.30 -3.54
CA ASN A 54 27.24 9.48 -2.68
C ASN A 54 26.01 9.61 -1.77
N GLU A 55 26.14 9.10 -0.56
CA GLU A 55 25.07 9.00 0.42
C GLU A 55 24.52 10.36 0.86
N SER A 56 25.35 11.39 1.02
CA SER A 56 24.86 12.73 1.42
C SER A 56 23.98 13.36 0.33
N THR A 57 24.29 13.12 -0.94
CA THR A 57 23.46 13.57 -2.07
C THR A 57 22.16 12.76 -2.14
N ILE A 58 22.23 11.44 -1.92
CA ILE A 58 21.04 10.57 -1.82
C ILE A 58 20.09 11.07 -0.73
N GLN A 59 20.63 11.37 0.47
CA GLN A 59 19.85 11.85 1.60
C GLN A 59 19.14 13.17 1.28
N ARG A 60 19.84 14.13 0.66
CA ARG A 60 19.23 15.41 0.23
C ARG A 60 18.13 15.23 -0.82
N ILE A 61 18.28 14.27 -1.74
CA ILE A 61 17.22 13.92 -2.69
C ILE A 61 16.01 13.36 -1.93
N ILE A 62 16.23 12.46 -0.98
CA ILE A 62 15.16 11.84 -0.19
C ILE A 62 14.43 12.88 0.67
N GLU A 63 15.14 13.85 1.25
CA GLU A 63 14.55 14.99 1.97
C GLU A 63 13.62 15.81 1.06
N CYS A 64 14.06 16.11 -0.17
CA CYS A 64 13.23 16.78 -1.18
C CYS A 64 11.99 15.96 -1.55
N VAL A 65 12.12 14.65 -1.73
CA VAL A 65 10.99 13.73 -1.98
C VAL A 65 10.02 13.76 -0.80
N GLY A 66 10.52 13.70 0.43
CA GLY A 66 9.72 13.78 1.65
C GLY A 66 8.93 15.09 1.72
N TYR A 67 9.62 16.23 1.58
CA TYR A 67 9.02 17.56 1.58
C TYR A 67 7.95 17.71 0.49
N THR A 68 8.25 17.27 -0.74
CA THR A 68 7.30 17.32 -1.85
C THR A 68 6.08 16.45 -1.59
N CYS A 69 6.26 15.27 -1.00
CA CYS A 69 5.13 14.42 -0.59
C CYS A 69 4.24 15.10 0.45
N GLN A 70 4.82 15.79 1.42
CA GLN A 70 4.07 16.55 2.43
C GLN A 70 3.25 17.68 1.78
N ALA A 71 3.86 18.43 0.86
CA ALA A 71 3.18 19.51 0.14
C ALA A 71 2.01 18.98 -0.71
N LEU A 72 2.24 17.94 -1.51
CA LEU A 72 1.19 17.31 -2.32
C LEU A 72 0.04 16.76 -1.47
N ARG A 73 0.34 16.19 -0.30
CA ARG A 73 -0.67 15.76 0.66
C ARG A 73 -1.45 16.94 1.24
N ALA A 74 -0.77 18.04 1.54
CA ALA A 74 -1.41 19.23 2.10
C ALA A 74 -2.49 19.76 1.15
N ASP A 75 -2.30 19.68 -0.17
CA ASP A 75 -3.31 20.04 -1.16
C ASP A 75 -4.61 19.22 -1.00
N TYR A 76 -4.52 17.91 -0.73
CA TYR A 76 -5.70 17.08 -0.45
C TYR A 76 -6.39 17.48 0.84
N ILE A 77 -5.62 17.70 1.90
CA ILE A 77 -6.13 18.10 3.23
C ILE A 77 -6.77 19.50 3.17
N ASP A 78 -6.28 20.37 2.30
CA ASP A 78 -6.84 21.70 2.13
C ASP A 78 -8.26 21.68 1.58
N ILE A 79 -8.53 20.76 0.64
CA ILE A 79 -9.87 20.54 0.09
C ILE A 79 -10.79 19.88 1.13
N GLN A 80 -10.28 18.88 1.86
CA GLN A 80 -11.06 18.14 2.84
C GLN A 80 -10.19 17.70 4.02
N ASP A 81 -10.35 18.31 5.19
CA ASP A 81 -9.65 17.82 6.38
C ASP A 81 -10.21 16.46 6.80
N ASP A 82 -9.31 15.57 7.20
CA ASP A 82 -9.60 14.19 7.60
C ASP A 82 -9.19 13.87 9.04
N LEU A 83 -8.95 14.92 9.84
CA LEU A 83 -8.91 14.80 11.30
C LEU A 83 -10.32 14.60 11.89
N PRO A 84 -10.51 13.70 12.86
CA PRO A 84 -11.79 13.53 13.55
C PRO A 84 -12.25 14.82 14.24
N GLU A 85 -13.56 15.06 14.27
CA GLU A 85 -14.15 16.21 14.99
C GLU A 85 -13.70 16.21 16.47
N GLY A 86 -13.18 17.35 16.94
CA GLY A 86 -12.59 17.51 18.28
C GLY A 86 -11.06 17.41 18.33
N TRP A 87 -10.40 17.02 17.22
CA TRP A 87 -8.93 17.10 17.08
C TRP A 87 -8.52 18.43 16.45
N THR A 88 -8.48 19.51 17.24
CA THR A 88 -7.96 20.80 16.79
C THR A 88 -6.43 20.82 16.64
N PHE A 89 -5.92 21.67 15.75
CA PHE A 89 -4.49 21.97 15.47
C PHE A 89 -3.55 22.01 16.69
N SER A 90 -4.05 22.33 17.88
CA SER A 90 -3.30 22.29 19.15
C SER A 90 -2.69 20.91 19.45
N SER A 91 -3.36 19.80 19.10
CA SER A 91 -2.80 18.45 19.31
C SER A 91 -1.77 18.06 18.23
N ALA A 92 -1.86 18.64 17.04
CA ALA A 92 -0.88 18.44 15.96
C ALA A 92 0.41 19.23 16.24
N LEU A 93 0.31 20.42 16.86
CA LEU A 93 1.45 21.20 17.34
C LEU A 93 2.21 20.51 18.49
N ASN A 94 1.52 19.78 19.36
CA ASN A 94 2.19 18.94 20.39
C ASN A 94 2.92 17.72 19.80
N MET A 95 2.53 17.26 18.61
CA MET A 95 3.27 16.23 17.87
C MET A 95 4.51 16.80 17.16
N ILE A 96 4.54 18.13 16.92
CA ILE A 96 5.64 18.89 16.33
C ILE A 96 6.26 19.80 17.39
N GLY A 97 6.65 19.29 18.56
CA GLY A 97 7.62 19.91 19.50
C GLY A 97 7.55 21.42 19.85
N LEU A 98 6.48 22.15 19.50
CA LEU A 98 6.36 23.61 19.57
C LEU A 98 5.30 23.94 20.61
N GLY A 99 5.60 23.54 21.85
CA GLY A 99 4.88 23.99 23.04
C GLY A 99 5.26 25.44 23.37
N ALA A 100 4.78 26.40 22.57
CA ALA A 100 4.72 27.80 22.96
C ALA A 100 3.33 28.33 22.60
N ILE A 101 2.52 28.60 23.61
CA ILE A 101 1.19 29.20 23.48
C ILE A 101 1.40 30.65 23.03
N VAL A 102 1.47 30.88 21.72
CA VAL A 102 1.36 32.22 21.15
C VAL A 102 -0.15 32.50 20.97
N PRO A 103 -0.70 33.59 21.53
CA PRO A 103 -2.09 33.97 21.29
C PRO A 103 -2.19 34.49 19.85
N GLY A 104 -2.48 33.59 18.91
CA GLY A 104 -2.71 33.91 17.50
C GLY A 104 -4.21 34.13 17.20
N PRO A 105 -4.55 34.85 16.12
CA PRO A 105 -5.93 35.07 15.70
C PRO A 105 -6.62 33.73 15.43
N LYS A 106 -7.94 33.67 15.72
CA LYS A 106 -8.77 32.47 15.49
C LYS A 106 -8.54 31.95 14.07
N PRO A 107 -8.31 30.64 13.87
CA PRO A 107 -8.13 30.08 12.54
C PRO A 107 -9.38 30.42 11.70
N GLU A 108 -9.15 31.02 10.53
CA GLU A 108 -10.22 31.26 9.56
C GLU A 108 -10.91 29.93 9.27
N ARG A 109 -12.24 29.92 9.35
CA ARG A 109 -13.02 28.72 9.02
C ARG A 109 -12.78 28.43 7.55
N LYS A 110 -12.09 27.33 7.24
CA LYS A 110 -11.91 26.85 5.87
C LYS A 110 -13.28 26.76 5.19
N PRO A 111 -13.41 27.19 3.92
CA PRO A 111 -14.65 27.07 3.19
C PRO A 111 -15.04 25.59 3.09
N VAL A 112 -16.26 25.27 3.53
CA VAL A 112 -16.81 23.92 3.35
C VAL A 112 -17.31 23.83 1.91
N HIS A 113 -16.59 23.09 1.08
CA HIS A 113 -17.00 22.82 -0.30
C HIS A 113 -18.18 21.83 -0.32
N ASP A 114 -19.12 22.01 -1.24
CA ASP A 114 -20.12 20.98 -1.52
C ASP A 114 -19.45 19.75 -2.16
N ALA A 115 -20.14 18.60 -2.11
CA ALA A 115 -19.58 17.32 -2.52
C ALA A 115 -19.11 17.27 -3.99
N GLU A 116 -19.79 17.97 -4.91
CA GLU A 116 -19.43 17.94 -6.32
C GLU A 116 -18.23 18.85 -6.59
N THR A 117 -18.21 20.06 -6.00
CA THR A 117 -17.05 20.95 -6.07
C THR A 117 -15.81 20.30 -5.47
N ALA A 118 -15.91 19.69 -4.27
CA ALA A 118 -14.79 18.98 -3.64
C ALA A 118 -14.26 17.86 -4.53
N LYS A 119 -15.16 17.07 -5.15
CA LYS A 119 -14.78 16.00 -6.08
C LYS A 119 -14.05 16.51 -7.32
N GLN A 120 -14.48 17.64 -7.89
CA GLN A 120 -13.80 18.28 -9.03
C GLN A 120 -12.41 18.77 -8.65
N MET A 121 -12.27 19.41 -7.49
CA MET A 121 -10.98 19.85 -6.97
C MET A 121 -10.04 18.67 -6.69
N LEU A 122 -10.53 17.59 -6.06
CA LEU A 122 -9.76 16.37 -5.82
C LEU A 122 -9.34 15.68 -7.11
N ALA A 123 -10.16 15.71 -8.16
CA ALA A 123 -9.80 15.18 -9.48
C ALA A 123 -8.67 15.97 -10.16
N ALA A 124 -8.47 17.24 -9.78
CA ALA A 124 -7.36 18.08 -10.22
C ALA A 124 -6.05 17.81 -9.45
N LEU A 125 -6.08 16.98 -8.40
CA LEU A 125 -4.89 16.51 -7.68
C LEU A 125 -4.38 15.16 -8.23
N PRO A 126 -3.11 14.79 -7.98
CA PRO A 126 -2.07 15.61 -7.35
C PRO A 126 -1.58 16.74 -8.29
N GLY A 127 -0.96 17.77 -7.72
CA GLY A 127 -0.32 18.86 -8.47
C GLY A 127 0.92 18.41 -9.25
N ALA A 128 1.43 19.29 -10.12
CA ALA A 128 2.50 18.98 -11.08
C ALA A 128 3.82 18.50 -10.45
N ASN A 129 4.10 18.91 -9.21
CA ASN A 129 5.29 18.45 -8.48
C ASN A 129 5.29 16.93 -8.24
N ALA A 130 4.16 16.23 -8.43
CA ALA A 130 4.09 14.77 -8.41
C ALA A 130 5.00 14.09 -9.45
N ALA A 131 5.46 14.82 -10.48
CA ALA A 131 6.44 14.32 -11.45
C ALA A 131 7.72 13.77 -10.80
N ILE A 132 8.09 14.26 -9.60
CA ILE A 132 9.23 13.76 -8.83
C ILE A 132 9.11 12.25 -8.52
N LEU A 133 7.89 11.72 -8.40
CA LEU A 133 7.63 10.32 -8.03
C LEU A 133 8.14 9.33 -9.10
N LEU A 134 8.22 9.75 -10.36
CA LEU A 134 8.84 8.96 -11.42
C LEU A 134 10.34 8.80 -11.16
N ALA A 135 11.03 9.91 -10.87
CA ALA A 135 12.46 9.90 -10.54
C ALA A 135 12.74 9.06 -9.28
N THR A 136 11.88 9.17 -8.26
CA THR A 136 11.94 8.34 -7.06
C THR A 136 11.82 6.86 -7.40
N TYR A 137 10.87 6.47 -8.26
CA TYR A 137 10.73 5.10 -8.73
C TYR A 137 11.99 4.59 -9.45
N ASP A 138 12.51 5.35 -10.42
CA ASP A 138 13.70 4.93 -11.17
C ASP A 138 14.91 4.75 -10.27
N PHE A 139 15.10 5.65 -9.31
CA PHE A 139 16.23 5.57 -8.39
C PHE A 139 16.07 4.40 -7.41
N CYS A 140 14.86 4.18 -6.86
CA CYS A 140 14.56 3.01 -6.04
C CYS A 140 14.80 1.69 -6.79
N HIS A 141 14.37 1.63 -8.06
CA HIS A 141 14.54 0.44 -8.89
C HIS A 141 16.02 0.17 -9.19
N ALA A 142 16.80 1.22 -9.48
CA ALA A 142 18.21 1.08 -9.83
C ALA A 142 19.13 0.92 -8.61
N ASN A 143 18.78 1.47 -7.44
CA ASN A 143 19.75 1.67 -6.36
C ASN A 143 19.22 1.24 -4.98
N LYS A 144 19.85 0.20 -4.41
CA LYS A 144 19.49 -0.31 -3.09
C LYS A 144 19.88 0.62 -1.93
N LEU A 145 20.96 1.39 -2.08
CA LEU A 145 21.39 2.36 -1.07
C LEU A 145 20.37 3.49 -0.94
N PHE A 146 19.76 3.91 -2.06
CA PHE A 146 18.64 4.85 -2.08
C PHE A 146 17.43 4.28 -1.33
N CYS A 147 17.01 3.04 -1.63
CA CYS A 147 15.91 2.37 -0.91
C CYS A 147 16.19 2.23 0.59
N PHE A 148 17.43 1.89 0.97
CA PHE A 148 17.84 1.78 2.36
C PHE A 148 17.70 3.13 3.08
N ASN A 149 18.32 4.18 2.53
CA ASN A 149 18.25 5.53 3.09
C ASN A 149 16.80 6.05 3.16
N LEU A 150 15.99 5.80 2.12
CA LEU A 150 14.58 6.21 2.10
C LEU A 150 13.85 5.73 3.36
N VAL A 151 14.09 4.48 3.76
CA VAL A 151 13.44 3.85 4.93
C VAL A 151 14.12 4.21 6.25
N THR A 152 15.45 4.31 6.29
CA THR A 152 16.20 4.45 7.55
C THR A 152 16.51 5.88 7.96
N MET A 153 16.36 6.84 7.06
CA MET A 153 16.61 8.25 7.38
C MET A 153 15.72 8.71 8.53
N THR A 154 16.38 9.19 9.57
CA THR A 154 15.75 9.86 10.71
C THR A 154 16.06 11.33 10.60
N ASP A 155 15.03 12.15 10.49
CA ASP A 155 15.16 13.60 10.48
C ASP A 155 15.39 14.13 11.91
N GLU A 156 15.75 15.41 12.06
CA GLU A 156 15.77 16.07 13.36
C GLU A 156 14.42 15.92 14.06
N LYS A 157 14.39 15.92 15.41
CA LYS A 157 13.24 15.54 16.26
C LYS A 157 11.88 16.21 15.92
N THR A 158 11.86 17.26 15.09
CA THR A 158 10.68 18.05 14.72
C THR A 158 10.18 17.83 13.30
N LYS A 159 10.92 17.12 12.42
CA LYS A 159 10.56 16.93 11.01
C LYS A 159 9.96 15.55 10.74
N GLU A 160 8.93 15.50 9.89
CA GLU A 160 8.32 14.23 9.47
C GLU A 160 9.27 13.45 8.55
N ARG A 161 9.53 12.18 8.87
CA ARG A 161 10.48 11.35 8.10
C ARG A 161 10.03 11.23 6.63
N PRO A 162 10.97 11.18 5.67
CA PRO A 162 10.65 11.05 4.25
C PRO A 162 9.78 9.84 3.91
N ILE A 163 10.06 8.65 4.46
CA ILE A 163 9.22 7.47 4.25
C ILE A 163 7.80 7.60 4.82
N ALA A 164 7.64 8.31 5.95
CA ALA A 164 6.33 8.58 6.52
C ALA A 164 5.52 9.51 5.61
N SER A 165 6.17 10.56 5.09
CA SER A 165 5.59 11.49 4.12
C SER A 165 5.19 10.80 2.82
N PHE A 166 6.07 9.92 2.32
CA PHE A 166 5.85 9.15 1.10
C PHE A 166 4.68 8.16 1.26
N LEU A 167 4.64 7.41 2.36
CA LEU A 167 3.56 6.48 2.66
C LEU A 167 2.24 7.24 2.91
N SER A 168 2.32 8.38 3.57
CA SER A 168 1.18 9.27 3.79
C SER A 168 0.59 9.72 2.46
N LEU A 169 1.35 10.35 1.56
CA LEU A 169 0.86 10.73 0.23
C LEU A 169 0.31 9.52 -0.54
N THR A 170 0.95 8.36 -0.44
CA THR A 170 0.47 7.13 -1.10
C THR A 170 -0.96 6.79 -0.69
N SER A 171 -1.31 6.93 0.59
CA SER A 171 -2.69 6.68 1.05
C SER A 171 -3.72 7.65 0.43
N TYR A 172 -3.39 8.93 0.26
CA TYR A 172 -4.26 9.91 -0.41
C TYR A 172 -4.39 9.61 -1.91
N LEU A 173 -3.28 9.29 -2.58
CA LEU A 173 -3.29 8.89 -3.98
C LEU A 173 -4.15 7.65 -4.21
N LEU A 174 -4.05 6.64 -3.33
CA LEU A 174 -4.86 5.43 -3.41
C LEU A 174 -6.34 5.72 -3.22
N GLN A 175 -6.72 6.49 -2.20
CA GLN A 175 -8.13 6.76 -1.91
C GLN A 175 -8.83 7.53 -3.04
N HIS A 176 -8.08 8.36 -3.76
CA HIS A 176 -8.56 9.20 -4.87
C HIS A 176 -8.13 8.73 -6.26
N ALA A 177 -7.45 7.59 -6.39
CA ALA A 177 -6.91 7.09 -7.66
C ALA A 177 -7.98 7.07 -8.76
N HIS A 178 -9.19 6.67 -8.39
CA HIS A 178 -10.34 6.55 -9.26
C HIS A 178 -10.88 7.87 -9.86
N LEU A 179 -10.45 9.04 -9.35
CA LEU A 179 -10.91 10.34 -9.83
C LEU A 179 -10.18 10.80 -11.09
N SER A 180 -8.93 10.37 -11.29
CA SER A 180 -8.17 10.74 -12.47
C SER A 180 -7.10 9.71 -12.84
N ASN A 181 -6.84 9.56 -14.14
CA ASN A 181 -5.72 8.74 -14.61
C ASN A 181 -4.39 9.21 -14.01
N ARG A 182 -4.22 10.52 -13.80
CA ARG A 182 -3.01 11.10 -13.19
C ARG A 182 -2.81 10.59 -11.77
N ALA A 183 -3.85 10.66 -10.91
CA ALA A 183 -3.79 10.10 -9.56
C ALA A 183 -3.52 8.59 -9.58
N THR A 184 -4.17 7.85 -10.49
CA THR A 184 -3.92 6.41 -10.69
C THR A 184 -2.46 6.12 -11.06
N TYR A 185 -1.86 6.86 -11.99
CA TYR A 185 -0.47 6.64 -12.42
C TYR A 185 0.53 6.88 -11.29
N TYR A 186 0.36 7.96 -10.52
CA TYR A 186 1.22 8.24 -9.39
C TYR A 186 1.00 7.28 -8.21
N ALA A 187 -0.23 6.82 -7.99
CA ALA A 187 -0.50 5.75 -7.03
C ALA A 187 0.29 4.47 -7.37
N HIS A 188 0.29 4.08 -8.65
CA HIS A 188 1.06 2.92 -9.10
C HIS A 188 2.57 3.10 -8.95
N LEU A 189 3.14 4.26 -9.30
CA LEU A 189 4.56 4.53 -9.09
C LEU A 189 4.95 4.35 -7.62
N ASN A 190 4.14 4.90 -6.70
CA ASN A 190 4.38 4.75 -5.28
C ASN A 190 4.24 3.30 -4.80
N LEU A 191 3.23 2.56 -5.28
CA LEU A 191 3.08 1.14 -4.99
C LEU A 191 4.27 0.33 -5.51
N MET A 192 4.81 0.64 -6.70
CA MET A 192 5.99 -0.04 -7.22
C MET A 192 7.23 0.23 -6.36
N VAL A 193 7.43 1.47 -5.89
CA VAL A 193 8.49 1.80 -4.91
C VAL A 193 8.32 0.98 -3.62
N LEU A 194 7.11 0.97 -3.05
CA LEU A 194 6.84 0.23 -1.81
C LEU A 194 7.05 -1.27 -2.00
N ARG A 195 6.68 -1.83 -3.17
CA ARG A 195 6.97 -3.22 -3.53
C ARG A 195 8.46 -3.50 -3.54
N LEU A 196 9.26 -2.69 -4.26
CA LEU A 196 10.72 -2.85 -4.32
C LEU A 196 11.35 -2.83 -2.93
N VAL A 197 10.89 -1.92 -2.09
CA VAL A 197 11.35 -1.75 -0.70
C VAL A 197 11.04 -2.98 0.17
N VAL A 198 9.84 -3.57 0.07
CA VAL A 198 9.51 -4.78 0.85
C VAL A 198 10.06 -6.08 0.26
N GLU A 199 10.51 -6.08 -1.00
CA GLU A 199 11.19 -7.22 -1.62
C GLU A 199 12.62 -7.41 -1.11
N ASP A 200 13.29 -6.35 -0.66
CA ASP A 200 14.61 -6.47 -0.05
C ASP A 200 14.50 -6.97 1.40
N PRO A 201 15.08 -8.13 1.75
CA PRO A 201 14.91 -8.72 3.08
C PRO A 201 15.53 -7.89 4.21
N ILE A 202 16.59 -7.11 3.93
CA ILE A 202 17.25 -6.25 4.93
C ILE A 202 16.34 -5.06 5.24
N ILE A 203 15.77 -4.44 4.20
CA ILE A 203 14.88 -3.30 4.35
C ILE A 203 13.54 -3.75 4.95
N CYS A 204 12.97 -4.87 4.49
CA CYS A 204 11.76 -5.45 5.07
C CYS A 204 11.94 -5.77 6.56
N LYS A 205 13.12 -6.27 6.97
CA LYS A 205 13.45 -6.44 8.41
C LYS A 205 13.39 -5.14 9.18
N ARG A 206 13.93 -4.04 8.62
CA ARG A 206 13.84 -2.71 9.24
C ARG A 206 12.39 -2.26 9.37
N ILE A 207 11.59 -2.36 8.30
CA ILE A 207 10.17 -1.95 8.25
C ILE A 207 9.32 -2.69 9.29
N CYS A 208 9.60 -3.96 9.54
CA CYS A 208 8.89 -4.78 10.52
C CYS A 208 9.46 -4.65 11.95
N GLY A 209 10.61 -3.99 12.13
CA GLY A 209 11.30 -3.85 13.41
C GLY A 209 10.76 -2.71 14.27
N GLN A 210 10.99 -2.77 15.59
CA GLN A 210 10.53 -1.74 16.54
C GLN A 210 11.20 -0.38 16.30
N GLU A 211 12.43 -0.37 15.78
CA GLU A 211 13.17 0.86 15.42
C GLU A 211 12.50 1.67 14.29
N SER A 212 11.60 1.05 13.52
CA SER A 212 10.86 1.73 12.45
C SER A 212 9.66 2.54 12.93
N LYS A 213 9.41 2.59 14.26
CA LYS A 213 8.31 3.36 14.81
C LYS A 213 8.37 4.80 14.34
N VAL A 214 7.26 5.23 13.75
CA VAL A 214 7.09 6.57 13.19
C VAL A 214 5.59 6.92 13.16
N PRO A 215 5.21 8.18 13.42
CA PRO A 215 3.83 8.61 13.18
C PRO A 215 3.62 8.77 11.67
N VAL A 216 2.50 8.23 11.16
CA VAL A 216 2.11 8.38 9.74
C VAL A 216 0.66 8.82 9.69
N ARG A 217 0.39 9.98 9.08
CA ARG A 217 -0.97 10.43 8.78
C ARG A 217 -1.48 9.69 7.55
N LEU A 218 -2.38 8.72 7.71
CA LEU A 218 -3.02 8.07 6.57
C LEU A 218 -4.32 8.80 6.22
N CYS A 219 -4.69 8.77 4.93
CA CYS A 219 -5.88 9.43 4.43
C CYS A 219 -7.15 8.83 5.06
N ARG A 220 -8.05 9.69 5.53
CA ARG A 220 -9.34 9.32 6.12
C ARG A 220 -10.48 10.17 5.56
N GLN A 221 -10.37 10.56 4.28
CA GLN A 221 -11.36 11.43 3.62
C GLN A 221 -12.63 10.68 3.19
N ARG A 222 -12.62 9.34 3.17
CA ARG A 222 -13.79 8.51 2.81
C ARG A 222 -14.00 7.34 3.75
N GLN A 223 -15.27 7.07 4.07
CA GLN A 223 -15.68 5.84 4.75
C GLN A 223 -15.60 4.61 3.82
N PRO A 224 -15.48 3.39 4.38
CA PRO A 224 -15.29 3.09 5.81
C PRO A 224 -13.89 3.44 6.29
N PHE A 225 -13.73 3.66 7.59
CA PHE A 225 -12.44 3.98 8.19
C PHE A 225 -11.86 2.78 8.94
N LEU A 226 -10.56 2.54 8.79
CA LEU A 226 -9.83 1.64 9.68
C LEU A 226 -9.74 2.21 11.11
N PRO A 227 -9.52 1.36 12.14
CA PRO A 227 -9.35 1.81 13.52
C PRO A 227 -8.29 2.92 13.63
N LEU A 228 -8.65 4.02 14.29
CA LEU A 228 -7.71 5.11 14.54
C LEU A 228 -6.73 4.70 15.63
N VAL A 229 -5.45 4.61 15.29
CA VAL A 229 -4.38 4.35 16.26
C VAL A 229 -3.60 5.64 16.49
N LYS A 230 -3.45 6.03 17.76
CA LYS A 230 -2.72 7.23 18.15
C LYS A 230 -1.24 6.91 18.37
N GLY A 231 -0.37 7.86 18.01
CA GLY A 231 1.07 7.78 18.27
C GLY A 231 1.86 7.00 17.21
N GLU A 232 3.11 6.70 17.54
CA GLU A 232 4.04 6.02 16.64
C GLU A 232 3.71 4.53 16.51
N ARG A 233 3.82 4.01 15.28
CA ARG A 233 3.62 2.59 15.00
C ARG A 233 4.75 2.06 14.14
N VAL A 234 5.00 0.75 14.26
CA VAL A 234 5.93 0.03 13.37
C VAL A 234 5.50 0.29 11.93
N LEU A 235 6.45 0.69 11.07
CA LEU A 235 6.15 1.15 9.71
C LEU A 235 5.36 0.12 8.89
N ALA A 236 5.63 -1.19 9.09
CA ALA A 236 4.87 -2.28 8.49
C ALA A 236 3.35 -2.15 8.72
N THR A 237 2.92 -1.74 9.92
CA THR A 237 1.48 -1.60 10.24
C THR A 237 0.82 -0.44 9.49
N CYS A 238 1.52 0.69 9.33
CA CYS A 238 1.05 1.81 8.51
C CYS A 238 1.01 1.42 7.03
N LEU A 239 1.96 0.60 6.58
CA LEU A 239 2.01 0.11 5.20
C LEU A 239 0.85 -0.85 4.93
N LEU A 240 0.54 -1.76 5.85
CA LEU A 240 -0.64 -2.63 5.77
C LEU A 240 -1.94 -1.81 5.71
N ASP A 241 -2.10 -0.78 6.55
CA ASP A 241 -3.27 0.12 6.51
C ASP A 241 -3.43 0.77 5.13
N ALA A 242 -2.36 1.34 4.57
CA ALA A 242 -2.42 1.98 3.26
C ALA A 242 -2.83 1.00 2.14
N MET A 243 -2.38 -0.26 2.20
CA MET A 243 -2.79 -1.28 1.23
C MET A 243 -4.25 -1.69 1.41
N ILE A 244 -4.70 -1.85 2.66
CA ILE A 244 -6.08 -2.24 2.98
C ILE A 244 -7.07 -1.13 2.62
N ASP A 245 -6.76 0.13 2.95
CA ASP A 245 -7.56 1.28 2.53
C ASP A 245 -7.59 1.40 0.99
N GLY A 246 -6.45 1.21 0.33
CA GLY A 246 -6.37 1.16 -1.14
C GLY A 246 -7.30 0.10 -1.75
N ILE A 247 -7.34 -1.10 -1.17
CA ILE A 247 -8.27 -2.18 -1.58
C ILE A 247 -9.72 -1.77 -1.34
N ASN A 248 -10.04 -1.24 -0.15
CA ASN A 248 -11.41 -0.94 0.27
C ASN A 248 -12.03 0.24 -0.48
N HIS A 249 -11.24 1.26 -0.83
CA HIS A 249 -11.78 2.48 -1.44
C HIS A 249 -11.87 2.45 -2.97
N ASN A 250 -11.27 1.47 -3.64
CA ASN A 250 -11.24 1.41 -5.11
C ASN A 250 -12.15 0.34 -5.74
N LEU A 251 -12.99 -0.35 -4.95
CA LEU A 251 -13.83 -1.45 -5.45
C LEU A 251 -14.88 -0.92 -6.43
N ARG A 252 -14.68 -1.24 -7.71
CA ARG A 252 -15.51 -0.79 -8.84
C ARG A 252 -15.65 -1.90 -9.87
N ARG A 253 -16.78 -1.91 -10.59
CA ARG A 253 -17.06 -2.90 -11.65
C ARG A 253 -16.04 -2.85 -12.80
N ARG A 254 -15.37 -1.72 -12.99
CA ARG A 254 -14.16 -1.61 -13.81
C ARG A 254 -12.95 -1.51 -12.88
N LEU A 255 -12.44 -2.66 -12.49
CA LEU A 255 -11.33 -2.76 -11.54
C LEU A 255 -10.00 -2.42 -12.21
N ASP A 256 -9.15 -1.69 -11.52
CA ASP A 256 -7.74 -1.58 -11.89
C ASP A 256 -6.98 -2.80 -11.34
N VAL A 257 -6.94 -3.88 -12.11
CA VAL A 257 -6.34 -5.17 -11.68
C VAL A 257 -4.88 -5.01 -11.27
N SER A 258 -4.11 -4.16 -11.95
CA SER A 258 -2.69 -3.92 -11.67
C SER A 258 -2.51 -3.27 -10.29
N LEU A 259 -3.31 -2.26 -9.96
CA LEU A 259 -3.28 -1.59 -8.65
C LEU A 259 -3.55 -2.59 -7.51
N TYR A 260 -4.58 -3.40 -7.67
CA TYR A 260 -4.96 -4.42 -6.68
C TYR A 260 -3.88 -5.51 -6.55
N THR A 261 -3.32 -5.95 -7.67
CA THR A 261 -2.21 -6.93 -7.68
C THR A 261 -0.99 -6.40 -6.93
N LEU A 262 -0.66 -5.11 -7.06
CA LEU A 262 0.41 -4.48 -6.30
C LEU A 262 0.09 -4.42 -4.80
N CYS A 263 -1.11 -3.98 -4.40
CA CYS A 263 -1.51 -3.93 -2.99
C CYS A 263 -1.44 -5.31 -2.32
N VAL A 264 -2.08 -6.32 -2.92
CA VAL A 264 -2.06 -7.70 -2.39
C VAL A 264 -0.65 -8.28 -2.42
N GLY A 265 0.15 -7.98 -3.46
CA GLY A 265 1.54 -8.42 -3.57
C GLY A 265 2.45 -7.84 -2.48
N ILE A 266 2.27 -6.57 -2.10
CA ILE A 266 2.99 -5.94 -0.98
C ILE A 266 2.58 -6.61 0.34
N ILE A 267 1.28 -6.81 0.56
CA ILE A 267 0.78 -7.50 1.75
C ILE A 267 1.36 -8.91 1.85
N LEU A 268 1.35 -9.68 0.74
CA LEU A 268 1.90 -11.03 0.70
C LEU A 268 3.37 -11.06 1.12
N ARG A 269 4.19 -10.12 0.65
CA ARG A 269 5.62 -10.01 1.01
C ARG A 269 5.80 -9.74 2.51
N LEU A 270 5.03 -8.80 3.05
CA LEU A 270 5.05 -8.48 4.49
C LEU A 270 4.63 -9.68 5.33
N VAL A 271 3.48 -10.30 5.04
CA VAL A 271 2.98 -11.47 5.79
C VAL A 271 3.95 -12.65 5.66
N SER A 272 4.52 -12.90 4.48
CA SER A 272 5.55 -13.93 4.29
C SER A 272 6.78 -13.66 5.16
N TYR A 273 7.24 -12.41 5.21
CA TYR A 273 8.35 -12.04 6.08
C TYR A 273 8.00 -12.28 7.55
N LEU A 274 6.86 -11.74 8.02
CA LEU A 274 6.42 -11.86 9.42
C LEU A 274 6.27 -13.32 9.85
N SER A 275 5.76 -14.17 8.95
CA SER A 275 5.64 -15.62 9.17
C SER A 275 7.02 -16.27 9.35
N ARG A 276 7.94 -16.06 8.40
CA ARG A 276 9.30 -16.62 8.44
C ARG A 276 10.10 -16.12 9.64
N SER A 277 9.99 -14.84 9.97
CA SER A 277 10.70 -14.22 11.10
C SER A 277 9.97 -14.38 12.43
N ARG A 278 8.79 -15.03 12.45
CA ARG A 278 7.89 -15.16 13.61
C ARG A 278 7.65 -13.82 14.32
N THR A 279 7.58 -12.74 13.56
CA THR A 279 7.41 -11.39 14.08
C THR A 279 5.93 -11.10 14.25
N ARG A 280 5.51 -10.86 15.49
CA ARG A 280 4.11 -10.59 15.84
C ARG A 280 3.88 -9.10 16.00
N LEU A 281 3.11 -8.52 15.07
CA LEU A 281 2.76 -7.10 15.10
C LEU A 281 1.46 -6.89 15.89
N VAL A 282 1.47 -5.87 16.77
CA VAL A 282 0.24 -5.34 17.37
C VAL A 282 -0.51 -4.55 16.31
N TYR A 283 -1.53 -5.16 15.73
CA TYR A 283 -2.26 -4.65 14.58
C TYR A 283 -3.72 -5.13 14.61
N HIS A 284 -4.61 -4.43 13.90
CA HIS A 284 -6.03 -4.78 13.83
C HIS A 284 -6.30 -5.89 12.80
N TRP A 285 -5.69 -7.06 13.01
CA TRP A 285 -5.75 -8.22 12.11
C TRP A 285 -7.18 -8.64 11.72
N SER A 286 -8.16 -8.40 12.59
CA SER A 286 -9.57 -8.65 12.30
C SER A 286 -10.09 -7.87 11.08
N GLU A 287 -9.75 -6.57 10.98
CA GLU A 287 -10.17 -5.73 9.84
C GLU A 287 -9.35 -6.01 8.58
N PHE A 288 -8.10 -6.41 8.75
CA PHE A 288 -7.24 -6.88 7.67
C PHE A 288 -7.87 -8.08 6.94
N PHE A 289 -8.23 -9.14 7.68
CA PHE A 289 -8.85 -10.33 7.08
C PHE A 289 -10.27 -10.06 6.58
N ARG A 290 -11.04 -9.20 7.26
CA ARG A 290 -12.36 -8.76 6.75
C ARG A 290 -12.22 -8.11 5.37
N SER A 291 -11.21 -7.26 5.17
CA SER A 291 -11.01 -6.56 3.91
C SER A 291 -10.59 -7.51 2.77
N LEU A 292 -9.71 -8.48 3.03
CA LEU A 292 -9.32 -9.50 2.05
C LEU A 292 -10.50 -10.39 1.63
N LEU A 293 -11.30 -10.85 2.59
CA LEU A 293 -12.49 -11.66 2.30
C LEU A 293 -13.60 -10.84 1.63
N SER A 294 -13.70 -9.54 1.95
CA SER A 294 -14.58 -8.60 1.24
C SER A 294 -14.16 -8.44 -0.23
N LEU A 295 -12.86 -8.38 -0.52
CA LEU A 295 -12.34 -8.37 -1.90
C LEU A 295 -12.75 -9.66 -2.64
N ILE A 296 -12.57 -10.85 -2.03
CA ILE A 296 -13.03 -12.11 -2.63
C ILE A 296 -14.54 -12.08 -2.88
N ARG A 297 -15.33 -11.60 -1.91
CA ARG A 297 -16.79 -11.47 -2.05
C ARG A 297 -17.17 -10.52 -3.19
N PHE A 298 -16.48 -9.39 -3.32
CA PHE A 298 -16.69 -8.45 -4.41
C PHE A 298 -16.40 -9.09 -5.77
N LEU A 299 -15.24 -9.74 -5.93
CA LEU A 299 -14.85 -10.45 -7.15
C LEU A 299 -15.84 -11.57 -7.51
N THR A 300 -16.40 -12.27 -6.51
CA THR A 300 -17.42 -13.31 -6.70
C THR A 300 -18.77 -12.71 -7.12
N THR A 301 -19.15 -11.58 -6.53
CA THR A 301 -20.47 -10.96 -6.77
C THR A 301 -20.54 -10.34 -8.16
N TYR A 302 -19.46 -9.69 -8.60
CA TYR A 302 -19.38 -8.97 -9.87
C TYR A 302 -18.62 -9.74 -10.94
N THR A 303 -18.59 -11.08 -10.89
CA THR A 303 -17.87 -11.92 -11.86
C THR A 303 -18.20 -11.58 -13.31
N ALA A 304 -19.48 -11.31 -13.61
CA ALA A 304 -19.91 -10.97 -14.97
C ALA A 304 -19.23 -9.71 -15.54
N ASP A 305 -18.94 -8.72 -14.69
CA ASP A 305 -18.27 -7.48 -15.10
C ASP A 305 -16.74 -7.62 -15.12
N LEU A 306 -16.18 -8.56 -14.36
CA LEU A 306 -14.76 -8.60 -14.03
C LEU A 306 -13.97 -9.70 -14.74
N LYS A 307 -14.58 -10.87 -15.02
CA LYS A 307 -13.86 -12.09 -15.44
C LYS A 307 -12.98 -11.94 -16.69
N ASP A 308 -13.33 -11.01 -17.57
CA ASP A 308 -12.64 -10.78 -18.85
C ASP A 308 -11.59 -9.65 -18.75
N LEU A 309 -11.36 -9.09 -17.55
CA LEU A 309 -10.33 -8.09 -17.33
C LEU A 309 -8.93 -8.71 -17.48
N PRO A 310 -7.99 -8.03 -18.18
CA PRO A 310 -6.64 -8.53 -18.35
C PRO A 310 -5.94 -8.79 -17.03
N HIS A 311 -5.22 -9.91 -16.95
CA HIS A 311 -4.40 -10.31 -15.80
C HIS A 311 -5.16 -10.50 -14.48
N LEU A 312 -6.50 -10.54 -14.50
CA LEU A 312 -7.30 -10.73 -13.29
C LEU A 312 -6.89 -11.99 -12.53
N GLU A 313 -6.53 -13.04 -13.26
CA GLU A 313 -6.15 -14.32 -12.71
C GLU A 313 -4.97 -14.26 -11.73
N ILE A 314 -4.04 -13.30 -11.91
CA ILE A 314 -2.93 -13.06 -10.99
C ILE A 314 -3.46 -12.54 -9.65
N LEU A 315 -4.41 -11.59 -9.68
CA LEU A 315 -5.05 -11.07 -8.48
C LEU A 315 -5.83 -12.16 -7.74
N LEU A 316 -6.57 -13.02 -8.47
CA LEU A 316 -7.32 -14.13 -7.87
C LEU A 316 -6.38 -15.08 -7.11
N ASP A 317 -5.28 -15.47 -7.76
CA ASP A 317 -4.30 -16.37 -7.14
C ASP A 317 -3.62 -15.71 -5.94
N HIS A 318 -3.22 -14.43 -6.03
CA HIS A 318 -2.60 -13.70 -4.93
C HIS A 318 -3.49 -13.59 -3.70
N VAL A 319 -4.77 -13.19 -3.86
CA VAL A 319 -5.67 -13.01 -2.70
C VAL A 319 -5.98 -14.35 -2.02
N VAL A 320 -6.18 -15.42 -2.80
CA VAL A 320 -6.41 -16.76 -2.27
C VAL A 320 -5.17 -17.28 -1.53
N ASN A 321 -4.00 -17.16 -2.15
CA ASN A 321 -2.75 -17.65 -1.56
C ASN A 321 -2.38 -16.89 -0.29
N LEU A 322 -2.65 -15.58 -0.23
CA LEU A 322 -2.45 -14.79 0.98
C LEU A 322 -3.34 -15.24 2.15
N VAL A 323 -4.62 -15.50 1.90
CA VAL A 323 -5.53 -16.01 2.95
C VAL A 323 -5.12 -17.43 3.35
N ALA A 324 -4.72 -18.27 2.39
CA ALA A 324 -4.25 -19.63 2.67
C ALA A 324 -2.97 -19.63 3.51
N LEU A 325 -1.97 -18.81 3.14
CA LEU A 325 -0.75 -18.60 3.93
C LEU A 325 -1.09 -18.18 5.37
N SER A 326 -2.06 -17.27 5.52
CA SER A 326 -2.47 -16.78 6.84
C SER A 326 -3.14 -17.86 7.69
N LEU A 327 -3.92 -18.78 7.08
CA LEU A 327 -4.49 -19.93 7.79
C LEU A 327 -3.44 -20.99 8.13
N SER A 328 -2.45 -21.20 7.26
CA SER A 328 -1.45 -22.24 7.46
C SER A 328 -0.34 -21.84 8.43
N ALA A 329 0.00 -20.55 8.47
CA ALA A 329 1.13 -20.03 9.24
C ALA A 329 0.76 -18.88 10.18
N GLY A 330 -0.55 -18.66 10.42
CA GLY A 330 -1.07 -17.56 11.24
C GLY A 330 -0.50 -17.55 12.65
N GLU A 331 -0.31 -18.72 13.26
CA GLU A 331 0.26 -18.87 14.61
C GLU A 331 1.66 -18.23 14.75
N ALA A 332 2.43 -18.18 13.65
CA ALA A 332 3.78 -17.62 13.64
C ALA A 332 3.78 -16.09 13.79
N PHE A 333 2.78 -15.38 13.24
CA PHE A 333 2.80 -13.91 13.15
C PHE A 333 1.60 -13.21 13.77
N LEU A 334 0.52 -13.91 14.08
CA LEU A 334 -0.61 -13.33 14.79
C LEU A 334 -0.27 -13.17 16.29
N PRO A 335 -0.67 -12.05 16.92
CA PRO A 335 -0.22 -11.71 18.26
C PRO A 335 -0.87 -12.56 19.36
N THR A 336 -2.07 -13.11 19.11
CA THR A 336 -2.85 -13.87 20.09
C THR A 336 -3.60 -15.03 19.45
N PRO A 337 -3.90 -16.11 20.20
CA PRO A 337 -4.78 -17.19 19.72
C PRO A 337 -6.14 -16.67 19.27
N ALA A 338 -6.73 -15.70 19.98
CA ALA A 338 -8.01 -15.11 19.60
C ALA A 338 -7.98 -14.44 18.21
N ALA A 339 -6.86 -13.83 17.81
CA ALA A 339 -6.72 -13.27 16.46
C ALA A 339 -6.64 -14.36 15.38
N TYR A 340 -6.14 -15.54 15.74
CA TYR A 340 -6.09 -16.71 14.86
C TYR A 340 -7.46 -17.39 14.76
N ASP A 341 -8.15 -17.59 15.88
CA ASP A 341 -9.53 -18.09 15.93
C ASP A 341 -10.46 -17.20 15.09
N ASP A 342 -10.31 -15.88 15.18
CA ASP A 342 -11.08 -14.91 14.40
C ASP A 342 -10.85 -15.03 12.88
N LEU A 343 -9.64 -15.39 12.44
CA LEU A 343 -9.36 -15.70 11.03
C LEU A 343 -10.12 -16.96 10.59
N PHE A 344 -10.04 -18.06 11.36
CA PHE A 344 -10.78 -19.28 11.06
C PHE A 344 -12.28 -19.03 10.98
N TYR A 345 -12.83 -18.33 11.97
CA TYR A 345 -14.25 -17.96 12.00
C TYR A 345 -14.68 -17.27 10.70
N LYS A 346 -13.95 -16.23 10.27
CA LYS A 346 -14.27 -15.48 9.05
C LYS A 346 -14.18 -16.32 7.78
N VAL A 347 -13.21 -17.23 7.70
CA VAL A 347 -13.07 -18.16 6.55
C VAL A 347 -14.23 -19.16 6.53
N VAL A 348 -14.60 -19.72 7.68
CA VAL A 348 -15.73 -20.65 7.82
C VAL A 348 -17.04 -19.95 7.40
N GLU A 349 -17.27 -18.73 7.90
CA GLU A 349 -18.42 -17.89 7.55
C GLU A 349 -18.46 -17.59 6.04
N SER A 350 -17.29 -17.37 5.42
CA SER A 350 -17.17 -17.07 3.99
C SER A 350 -17.19 -18.31 3.09
N GLY A 351 -17.41 -19.51 3.64
CA GLY A 351 -17.33 -20.79 2.92
C GLY A 351 -18.14 -20.84 1.61
N ASP A 352 -19.40 -20.41 1.65
CA ASP A 352 -20.28 -20.46 0.47
C ASP A 352 -19.81 -19.49 -0.63
N VAL A 353 -19.22 -18.35 -0.22
CA VAL A 353 -18.63 -17.37 -1.13
C VAL A 353 -17.37 -17.97 -1.77
N LEU A 354 -16.53 -18.67 -1.00
CA LEU A 354 -15.31 -19.32 -1.51
C LEU A 354 -15.62 -20.43 -2.52
N THR A 355 -16.65 -21.24 -2.29
CA THR A 355 -17.10 -22.26 -3.24
C THR A 355 -17.58 -21.62 -4.55
N LYS A 356 -18.43 -20.60 -4.47
CA LYS A 356 -18.88 -19.86 -5.66
C LYS A 356 -17.72 -19.18 -6.39
N PHE A 357 -16.78 -18.60 -5.65
CA PHE A 357 -15.58 -17.97 -6.22
C PHE A 357 -14.75 -18.97 -7.03
N LYS A 358 -14.54 -20.18 -6.49
CA LYS A 358 -13.86 -21.28 -7.18
C LYS A 358 -14.56 -21.66 -8.48
N GLU A 359 -15.88 -21.78 -8.46
CA GLU A 359 -16.69 -22.17 -9.62
C GLU A 359 -16.69 -21.07 -10.70
N ASN A 360 -17.01 -19.83 -10.30
CA ASN A 360 -17.12 -18.66 -11.17
C ASN A 360 -15.85 -18.39 -12.00
N TYR A 361 -14.68 -18.60 -11.40
CA TYR A 361 -13.38 -18.34 -12.02
C TYR A 361 -12.62 -19.62 -12.42
N GLY A 362 -13.25 -20.80 -12.33
CA GLY A 362 -12.63 -22.07 -12.72
C GLY A 362 -11.35 -22.42 -11.96
N LEU A 363 -11.21 -21.97 -10.70
CA LEU A 363 -9.96 -22.02 -9.94
C LEU A 363 -9.43 -23.45 -9.70
N LYS A 364 -10.32 -24.45 -9.72
CA LYS A 364 -9.96 -25.87 -9.58
C LYS A 364 -8.92 -26.33 -10.62
N SER A 365 -8.99 -25.77 -11.82
CA SER A 365 -8.10 -26.14 -12.93
C SER A 365 -6.71 -25.48 -12.82
N ARG A 366 -6.57 -24.50 -11.93
CA ARG A 366 -5.37 -23.68 -11.80
C ARG A 366 -4.51 -24.21 -10.67
N LYS A 367 -3.32 -24.70 -11.02
CA LYS A 367 -2.35 -25.19 -10.03
C LYS A 367 -1.75 -24.09 -9.17
N SER A 368 -1.88 -22.81 -9.54
CA SER A 368 -1.22 -21.67 -8.91
C SER A 368 -1.89 -21.18 -7.61
N ASN A 369 -3.17 -21.47 -7.39
CA ASN A 369 -3.88 -21.05 -6.17
C ASN A 369 -4.14 -22.19 -5.17
N SER A 370 -4.46 -21.81 -3.95
CA SER A 370 -4.77 -22.71 -2.82
C SER A 370 -6.23 -22.60 -2.35
N ILE A 371 -7.18 -22.43 -3.28
CA ILE A 371 -8.60 -22.26 -2.91
C ILE A 371 -9.16 -23.48 -2.19
N ASP A 372 -8.68 -24.67 -2.55
CA ASP A 372 -9.12 -25.93 -1.94
C ASP A 372 -8.72 -26.03 -0.47
N THR A 373 -7.59 -25.43 -0.06
CA THR A 373 -7.22 -25.30 1.35
C THR A 373 -8.24 -24.46 2.12
N LEU A 374 -8.73 -23.37 1.55
CA LEU A 374 -9.72 -22.51 2.22
C LEU A 374 -11.08 -23.23 2.35
N ILE A 375 -11.49 -23.92 1.28
CA ILE A 375 -12.77 -24.65 1.24
C ILE A 375 -12.72 -25.88 2.16
N SER A 376 -11.61 -26.61 2.24
CA SER A 376 -11.48 -27.78 3.12
C SER A 376 -11.59 -27.38 4.59
N VAL A 377 -10.93 -26.29 5.00
CA VAL A 377 -11.05 -25.72 6.35
C VAL A 377 -12.49 -25.33 6.64
N SER A 378 -13.16 -24.60 5.74
CA SER A 378 -14.56 -24.22 5.92
C SER A 378 -15.50 -25.43 6.04
N THR A 379 -15.27 -26.46 5.23
CA THR A 379 -16.10 -27.69 5.21
C THR A 379 -15.91 -28.51 6.48
N HIS A 380 -14.67 -28.69 6.94
CA HIS A 380 -14.32 -29.40 8.18
C HIS A 380 -15.07 -28.81 9.37
N TYR A 381 -14.96 -27.50 9.57
CA TYR A 381 -15.62 -26.83 10.69
C TYR A 381 -17.14 -26.81 10.58
N LYS A 382 -17.70 -26.69 9.37
CA LYS A 382 -19.15 -26.82 9.17
C LYS A 382 -19.66 -28.22 9.53
N GLN A 383 -18.89 -29.26 9.23
CA GLN A 383 -19.24 -30.64 9.61
C GLN A 383 -19.17 -30.83 11.13
N MET A 384 -18.10 -30.36 11.78
CA MET A 384 -18.00 -30.41 13.24
C MET A 384 -19.14 -29.66 13.94
N LEU A 385 -19.54 -28.49 13.42
CA LEU A 385 -20.68 -27.73 13.93
C LEU A 385 -22.02 -28.46 13.74
N ALA A 386 -22.16 -29.26 12.68
CA ALA A 386 -23.35 -30.08 12.44
C ALA A 386 -23.38 -31.34 13.32
N GLU A 387 -22.23 -31.94 13.60
CA GLU A 387 -22.09 -33.17 14.40
C GLU A 387 -22.14 -32.90 15.92
N GLY A 388 -21.62 -31.76 16.39
CA GLY A 388 -21.65 -31.35 17.80
C GLY A 388 -23.01 -30.88 18.33
N GLY A 389 -24.01 -30.71 17.45
CA GLY A 389 -25.34 -30.16 17.78
C GLY A 389 -26.44 -31.23 17.96
N SER A 390 -26.31 -32.12 18.93
CA SER A 390 -27.29 -33.19 19.18
C SER A 390 -28.62 -32.74 19.82
N THR A 391 -28.84 -31.45 20.07
CA THR A 391 -30.11 -30.95 20.68
C THR A 391 -30.77 -29.75 20.00
N ALA A 392 -30.28 -29.25 18.86
CA ALA A 392 -30.93 -28.15 18.15
C ALA A 392 -31.16 -28.47 16.67
N LYS A 393 -32.37 -28.95 16.37
CA LYS A 393 -32.93 -29.03 15.02
C LYS A 393 -32.57 -27.78 14.18
N ARG A 394 -31.96 -28.00 13.01
CA ARG A 394 -31.95 -27.13 11.83
C ARG A 394 -31.92 -25.61 12.14
N LYS A 395 -30.84 -25.12 12.73
CA LYS A 395 -30.53 -23.69 12.64
C LYS A 395 -29.63 -23.45 11.43
N LYS A 396 -30.03 -22.49 10.58
CA LYS A 396 -29.21 -22.06 9.42
C LYS A 396 -27.81 -21.64 9.92
N PRO A 397 -26.76 -21.77 9.07
CA PRO A 397 -25.39 -21.33 9.41
C PRO A 397 -25.30 -19.88 9.92
N SER A 398 -26.30 -19.05 9.60
CA SER A 398 -26.39 -17.65 9.99
C SER A 398 -26.82 -17.38 11.44
N SER A 399 -27.05 -18.41 12.27
CA SER A 399 -27.49 -18.22 13.67
C SER A 399 -26.65 -18.98 14.70
N LEU A 400 -25.40 -19.34 14.38
CA LEU A 400 -24.46 -19.87 15.35
C LEU A 400 -23.93 -18.70 16.19
N THR A 401 -23.97 -18.83 17.50
CA THR A 401 -23.43 -17.80 18.38
C THR A 401 -21.90 -17.80 18.28
N THR A 402 -21.27 -16.62 18.41
CA THR A 402 -19.80 -16.48 18.33
C THR A 402 -19.08 -17.44 19.29
N HIS A 403 -19.67 -17.73 20.44
CA HIS A 403 -19.11 -18.64 21.44
C HIS A 403 -19.14 -20.11 21.00
N GLU A 404 -20.21 -20.58 20.35
CA GLU A 404 -20.30 -21.97 19.85
C GLU A 404 -19.26 -22.23 18.76
N VAL A 405 -19.03 -21.26 17.89
CA VAL A 405 -18.03 -21.41 16.81
C VAL A 405 -16.60 -21.37 17.38
N THR A 406 -16.31 -20.53 18.36
CA THR A 406 -14.98 -20.47 18.98
C THR A 406 -14.58 -21.77 19.67
N GLU A 407 -15.49 -22.42 20.40
CA GLU A 407 -15.20 -23.69 21.06
C GLU A 407 -14.98 -24.83 20.06
N VAL A 408 -15.77 -24.87 18.99
CA VAL A 408 -15.57 -25.84 17.89
C VAL A 408 -14.27 -25.55 17.13
N ILE A 409 -13.88 -24.27 16.97
CA ILE A 409 -12.60 -23.89 16.34
C ILE A 409 -11.42 -24.51 17.09
N LYS A 410 -11.41 -24.38 18.43
CA LYS A 410 -10.36 -24.95 19.29
C LYS A 410 -10.31 -26.47 19.20
N GLN A 411 -11.45 -27.16 19.23
CA GLN A 411 -11.52 -28.61 19.07
C GLN A 411 -11.05 -29.05 17.68
N GLY A 412 -11.31 -28.24 16.65
CA GLY A 412 -10.90 -28.54 15.28
C GLY A 412 -9.39 -28.45 15.07
N TYR A 413 -8.64 -27.71 15.89
CA TYR A 413 -7.17 -27.66 15.76
C TYR A 413 -6.51 -29.03 15.90
N GLU A 414 -7.08 -29.94 16.69
CA GLU A 414 -6.56 -31.30 16.88
C GLU A 414 -6.92 -32.25 15.72
N THR A 415 -7.97 -31.94 14.96
CA THR A 415 -8.52 -32.82 13.91
C THR A 415 -8.27 -32.31 12.49
N LEU A 416 -7.93 -31.02 12.34
CA LEU A 416 -7.73 -30.37 11.07
C LEU A 416 -6.29 -30.53 10.59
N SER A 417 -6.10 -31.33 9.54
CA SER A 417 -4.84 -31.34 8.78
C SER A 417 -4.87 -30.29 7.68
N ILE A 418 -4.27 -29.13 7.93
CA ILE A 418 -4.08 -28.11 6.89
C ILE A 418 -2.93 -28.54 6.00
N GLN A 419 -3.23 -29.25 4.92
CA GLN A 419 -2.27 -29.48 3.84
C GLN A 419 -2.08 -28.19 3.05
N ALA A 420 -1.25 -27.29 3.58
CA ALA A 420 -0.86 -26.08 2.89
C ALA A 420 -0.05 -26.45 1.66
N LYS A 421 -0.39 -25.85 0.50
CA LYS A 421 0.45 -25.97 -0.68
C LYS A 421 1.85 -25.41 -0.36
N GLU A 422 2.91 -26.14 -0.70
CA GLU A 422 4.28 -25.67 -0.51
C GLU A 422 4.53 -24.37 -1.30
N GLY A 423 5.33 -23.47 -0.71
CA GLY A 423 5.74 -22.22 -1.34
C GLY A 423 4.72 -21.07 -1.29
N LEU A 424 3.71 -21.12 -0.41
CA LEU A 424 2.74 -20.01 -0.27
C LEU A 424 3.37 -18.68 0.20
N ASP A 425 4.55 -18.73 0.81
CA ASP A 425 5.35 -17.58 1.23
C ASP A 425 6.41 -17.17 0.18
N THR A 426 6.41 -17.84 -0.98
CA THR A 426 7.28 -17.53 -2.11
C THR A 426 6.57 -16.65 -3.12
N TRP A 427 7.32 -15.77 -3.76
CA TRP A 427 6.81 -14.80 -4.73
C TRP A 427 7.90 -14.41 -5.71
N ASP A 428 7.49 -14.03 -6.92
CA ASP A 428 8.41 -13.56 -7.96
C ASP A 428 8.86 -12.12 -7.71
N ARG A 429 10.16 -11.88 -7.95
CA ARG A 429 10.74 -10.53 -7.88
C ARG A 429 10.09 -9.60 -8.89
N PHE A 430 10.02 -8.31 -8.56
CA PHE A 430 9.55 -7.28 -9.47
C PHE A 430 10.39 -7.29 -10.76
N ARG A 431 9.69 -7.27 -11.90
CA ARG A 431 10.30 -7.20 -13.23
C ARG A 431 9.74 -5.99 -13.96
N GLU A 432 10.57 -4.97 -14.10
CA GLU A 432 10.19 -3.71 -14.75
C GLU A 432 9.68 -3.90 -16.19
N ALA A 433 10.20 -4.90 -16.90
CA ALA A 433 9.80 -5.21 -18.27
C ALA A 433 8.31 -5.59 -18.39
N ASP A 434 7.75 -6.25 -17.37
CA ASP A 434 6.35 -6.69 -17.36
C ASP A 434 5.41 -5.47 -17.24
N GLU A 435 5.92 -4.35 -16.71
CA GLU A 435 5.18 -3.09 -16.50
C GLU A 435 5.45 -2.04 -17.60
N ARG A 436 6.16 -2.41 -18.68
CA ARG A 436 6.62 -1.48 -19.75
C ARG A 436 5.53 -0.54 -20.25
N THR A 437 4.34 -1.07 -20.54
CA THR A 437 3.23 -0.27 -21.10
C THR A 437 2.72 0.76 -20.10
N LEU A 438 2.63 0.38 -18.83
CA LEU A 438 2.16 1.25 -17.76
C LEU A 438 3.20 2.32 -17.43
N LEU A 439 4.48 1.95 -17.32
CA LEU A 439 5.60 2.86 -17.09
C LEU A 439 5.73 3.91 -18.20
N LYS A 440 5.51 3.54 -19.46
CA LYS A 440 5.46 4.51 -20.57
C LYS A 440 4.33 5.54 -20.40
N LYS A 441 3.17 5.14 -19.86
CA LYS A 441 2.05 6.08 -19.59
C LYS A 441 2.37 7.02 -18.43
N MET A 442 2.95 6.49 -17.35
CA MET A 442 3.41 7.28 -16.21
C MET A 442 4.46 8.31 -16.62
N ALA A 443 5.48 7.90 -17.39
CA ALA A 443 6.51 8.80 -17.90
C ALA A 443 5.91 9.94 -18.74
N ARG A 444 4.91 9.66 -19.58
CA ARG A 444 4.21 10.71 -20.35
C ARG A 444 3.43 11.67 -19.45
N ALA A 445 2.79 11.17 -18.40
CA ALA A 445 2.10 12.00 -17.42
C ALA A 445 3.09 12.94 -16.70
N SER A 446 4.23 12.42 -16.25
CA SER A 446 5.27 13.24 -15.62
C SER A 446 5.87 14.27 -16.57
N VAL A 447 6.07 13.94 -17.85
CA VAL A 447 6.48 14.94 -18.86
C VAL A 447 5.44 16.05 -19.01
N ALA A 448 4.14 15.72 -19.00
CA ALA A 448 3.08 16.72 -19.07
C ALA A 448 3.09 17.65 -17.84
N ASP A 449 3.28 17.09 -16.65
CA ASP A 449 3.37 17.87 -15.42
C ASP A 449 4.62 18.77 -15.39
N VAL A 450 5.76 18.28 -15.86
CA VAL A 450 6.98 19.11 -15.98
C VAL A 450 6.81 20.25 -16.97
N ARG A 451 6.05 20.07 -18.06
CA ARG A 451 5.71 21.19 -18.95
C ARG A 451 4.95 22.29 -18.22
N VAL A 452 3.97 21.90 -17.39
CA VAL A 452 3.23 22.85 -16.54
C VAL A 452 4.16 23.56 -15.56
N MET A 453 5.13 22.86 -14.96
CA MET A 453 6.12 23.46 -14.07
C MET A 453 6.96 24.53 -14.78
N VAL A 454 7.48 24.22 -15.98
CA VAL A 454 8.28 25.15 -16.78
C VAL A 454 7.45 26.36 -17.23
N GLU A 455 6.21 26.15 -17.68
CA GLU A 455 5.32 27.24 -18.11
C GLU A 455 4.97 28.20 -16.96
N ARG A 456 4.90 27.71 -15.72
CA ARG A 456 4.68 28.54 -14.52
C ARG A 456 5.87 29.42 -14.17
N GLN A 457 7.09 29.03 -14.52
CA GLN A 457 8.31 29.80 -14.25
C GLN A 457 8.55 30.91 -15.29
N ILE A 458 8.00 30.75 -16.50
CA ILE A 458 8.15 31.71 -17.61
C ILE A 458 7.11 32.84 -17.51
N ARG A 459 6.04 32.66 -16.73
CA ARG A 459 5.02 33.67 -16.43
C ARG A 459 5.34 34.36 -15.12
#